data_AF-A0A382Q8D5-F1
#
_entry.id   AF-A0A382Q8D5-F1
#
_cell.length_a   1.000
_cell.length_b   1.000
_cell.length_c   1.000
_cell.angle_alpha   90.00
_cell.angle_beta   90.00
_cell.angle_gamma   90.00
#
_symmetry.space_group_name_H-M   'P 1'
#
loop_
_entity.id
_entity.type
_entity.pdbx_description
1 polymer ?
#
loop_
_entity_poly.entity_id
_entity_poly.type
_entity_poly.pdbx_seq_one_letter_code
_entity_poly.pdbx_strand_id
1 'polypeptide(L)'
;MEKGRKFVIKLNTQELECEVLEFKKAIDASTLETLTGQNYIAKNDVAELTLKTRNPVAFDLFGSIATTGRFVLVDGYDVCGGGIITTYTPLTKTDKLRDEVRTRDFNWVKSKIIPEERAYRNGHRAALILITGDPGTGKGPLAITLEHSLFQNNFQSYLLDRRNVNLGVGADLNDPQSNSESESARRLGEVAKLFLDAGHVVISTSNAFHRDDQADLKLLANPYPVVEIQVSSKPTGEPDLILSVEEAQDVNEASYKIQDFLKEKKILMGHNYSI
;
A
#
# COMPACT_ATOMS: atom_id res chain seq x y z
N MET A 1 -15.23 -27.50 18.81
CA MET A 1 -14.97 -26.17 18.21
C MET A 1 -16.17 -25.78 17.36
N GLU A 2 -16.63 -24.53 17.37
CA GLU A 2 -17.87 -24.09 16.70
C GLU A 2 -17.64 -22.86 15.83
N LYS A 3 -18.44 -22.70 14.78
CA LYS A 3 -18.42 -21.54 13.88
C LYS A 3 -18.80 -20.26 14.66
N GLY A 4 -18.08 -19.17 14.42
CA GLY A 4 -18.26 -17.87 15.08
C GLY A 4 -17.72 -17.79 16.51
N ARG A 5 -17.25 -18.91 17.08
CA ARG A 5 -16.59 -18.91 18.38
C ARG A 5 -15.18 -18.34 18.27
N LYS A 6 -14.79 -17.58 19.28
CA LYS A 6 -13.48 -16.94 19.39
C LYS A 6 -12.49 -17.84 20.11
N PHE A 7 -11.25 -17.82 19.62
CA PHE A 7 -10.11 -18.54 20.15
C PHE A 7 -8.89 -17.62 20.12
N VAL A 8 -7.83 -18.03 20.82
CA VAL A 8 -6.53 -17.41 20.70
C VAL A 8 -5.67 -18.28 19.78
N ILE A 9 -5.20 -17.72 18.68
CA ILE A 9 -4.19 -18.36 17.83
C ILE A 9 -2.80 -17.95 18.30
N LYS A 10 -1.94 -18.95 18.52
CA LYS A 10 -0.51 -18.76 18.77
C LYS A 10 0.27 -19.25 17.56
N LEU A 11 0.99 -18.33 16.93
CA LEU A 11 1.83 -18.60 15.77
C LEU A 11 3.17 -17.89 15.96
N ASN A 12 4.25 -18.67 16.00
CA ASN A 12 5.61 -18.20 16.27
C ASN A 12 5.67 -17.32 17.54
N THR A 13 5.93 -16.03 17.37
CA THR A 13 6.03 -15.03 18.47
C THR A 13 4.76 -14.21 18.66
N GLN A 14 3.67 -14.55 17.95
CA GLN A 14 2.41 -13.80 17.95
C GLN A 14 1.31 -14.61 18.65
N GLU A 15 0.55 -13.92 19.49
CA GLU A 15 -0.64 -14.43 20.17
C GLU A 15 -1.77 -13.43 19.99
N LEU A 16 -2.88 -13.88 19.38
CA LEU A 16 -3.99 -12.98 19.08
C LEU A 16 -5.33 -13.71 18.99
N GLU A 17 -6.40 -12.93 19.11
CA GLU A 17 -7.76 -13.43 18.95
C GLU A 17 -8.07 -13.74 17.48
N CYS A 18 -8.68 -14.90 17.25
CA CYS A 18 -9.24 -15.33 15.97
C CYS A 18 -10.64 -15.92 16.15
N GLU A 19 -11.45 -15.86 15.10
CA GLU A 19 -12.76 -16.50 15.02
C GLU A 19 -12.80 -17.55 13.91
N VAL A 20 -13.53 -18.64 14.13
CA VAL A 20 -13.77 -19.65 13.09
C VAL A 20 -14.84 -19.12 12.13
N LEU A 21 -14.44 -18.79 10.90
CA LEU A 21 -15.33 -18.19 9.91
C LEU A 21 -16.16 -19.26 9.19
N GLU A 22 -15.54 -20.37 8.81
CA GLU A 22 -16.21 -21.49 8.14
C GLU A 22 -15.39 -22.78 8.27
N PHE A 23 -16.09 -23.92 8.20
CA PHE A 23 -15.48 -25.23 8.00
C PHE A 23 -15.66 -25.63 6.54
N LYS A 24 -14.55 -25.78 5.81
CA LYS A 24 -14.56 -26.26 4.43
C LYS A 24 -14.77 -27.77 4.37
N LYS A 25 -14.07 -28.49 5.27
CA LYS A 25 -14.11 -29.94 5.34
C LYS A 25 -13.88 -30.40 6.78
N ALA A 26 -14.60 -31.42 7.20
CA ALA A 26 -14.38 -32.15 8.44
C ALA A 26 -14.11 -33.62 8.12
N ILE A 27 -13.23 -34.25 8.88
CA ILE A 27 -12.91 -35.67 8.79
C ILE A 27 -13.08 -36.25 10.19
N ASP A 28 -14.01 -37.17 10.32
CA ASP A 28 -14.21 -37.94 11.55
C ASP A 28 -13.00 -38.86 11.74
N ALA A 29 -12.32 -38.74 12.88
CA ALA A 29 -11.10 -39.49 13.13
C ALA A 29 -11.33 -41.00 13.33
N SER A 30 -12.55 -41.41 13.67
CA SER A 30 -12.92 -42.79 13.92
C SER A 30 -13.39 -43.52 12.67
N THR A 31 -14.10 -42.82 11.77
CA THR A 31 -14.67 -43.42 10.54
C THR A 31 -13.92 -43.05 9.27
N LEU A 32 -13.09 -42.00 9.31
CA LEU A 32 -12.43 -41.37 8.15
C LEU A 32 -13.41 -40.78 7.12
N GLU A 33 -14.69 -40.68 7.47
CA GLU A 33 -15.69 -40.08 6.60
C GLU A 33 -15.47 -38.58 6.46
N THR A 34 -15.57 -38.10 5.23
CA THR A 34 -15.51 -36.67 4.92
C THR A 34 -16.90 -36.06 5.07
N LEU A 35 -17.02 -35.12 6.00
CA LEU A 35 -18.25 -34.39 6.28
C LEU A 35 -18.10 -32.95 5.79
N THR A 36 -19.14 -32.43 5.12
CA THR A 36 -19.18 -31.07 4.58
C THR A 36 -20.37 -30.30 5.18
N GLY A 37 -20.26 -28.96 5.25
CA GLY A 37 -21.34 -28.10 5.75
C GLY A 37 -21.57 -28.16 7.26
N GLN A 38 -20.62 -28.70 8.04
CA GLN A 38 -20.71 -28.70 9.49
C GLN A 38 -20.48 -27.31 10.08
N ASN A 39 -21.17 -27.01 11.19
CA ASN A 39 -20.99 -25.78 11.97
C ASN A 39 -20.14 -25.99 13.23
N TYR A 40 -19.69 -27.22 13.47
CA TYR A 40 -18.83 -27.57 14.61
C TYR A 40 -17.88 -28.72 14.22
N ILE A 41 -16.86 -28.92 15.06
CA ILE A 41 -15.89 -30.01 14.99
C ILE A 41 -15.80 -30.64 16.37
N ALA A 42 -15.96 -31.97 16.42
CA ALA A 42 -15.88 -32.73 17.67
C ALA A 42 -14.43 -32.92 18.11
N LYS A 43 -14.24 -33.45 19.31
CA LYS A 43 -12.90 -33.67 19.86
C LYS A 43 -12.20 -34.77 19.06
N ASN A 44 -10.92 -34.55 18.75
CA ASN A 44 -10.03 -35.43 17.97
C ASN A 44 -10.29 -35.48 16.46
N ASP A 45 -11.32 -34.80 15.95
CA ASP A 45 -11.56 -34.69 14.52
C ASP A 45 -10.55 -33.77 13.83
N VAL A 46 -10.39 -33.96 12.52
CA VAL A 46 -9.53 -33.14 11.68
C VAL A 46 -10.38 -32.28 10.78
N ALA A 47 -10.03 -31.00 10.63
CA ALA A 47 -10.80 -30.08 9.81
C ALA A 47 -9.93 -29.18 8.94
N GLU A 48 -10.44 -28.87 7.76
CA GLU A 48 -10.02 -27.72 6.97
C GLU A 48 -11.01 -26.58 7.26
N LEU A 49 -10.49 -25.47 7.77
CA LEU A 49 -11.31 -24.34 8.22
C LEU A 49 -10.64 -23.01 7.88
N THR A 50 -11.44 -21.96 7.80
CA THR A 50 -10.95 -20.59 7.61
C THR A 50 -11.02 -19.87 8.96
N LEU A 51 -9.86 -19.41 9.46
CA LEU A 51 -9.76 -18.54 10.62
C LEU A 51 -9.69 -17.09 10.18
N LYS A 52 -10.46 -16.23 10.82
CA LYS A 52 -10.32 -14.78 10.68
C LYS A 52 -9.67 -14.22 11.92
N THR A 53 -8.56 -13.53 11.75
CA THR A 53 -7.82 -12.91 12.85
C THR A 53 -8.29 -11.48 13.08
N ARG A 54 -8.19 -11.02 14.33
CA ARG A 54 -8.55 -9.63 14.67
C ARG A 54 -7.60 -8.60 14.07
N ASN A 55 -6.31 -8.94 13.99
CA ASN A 55 -5.24 -8.11 13.43
C ASN A 55 -4.50 -8.89 12.33
N PRO A 56 -3.80 -8.20 11.41
CA PRO A 56 -2.89 -8.86 10.47
C PRO A 56 -1.85 -9.71 11.19
N VAL A 57 -1.58 -10.90 10.67
CA VAL A 57 -0.60 -11.85 11.22
C VAL A 57 0.45 -12.13 10.15
N ALA A 58 1.73 -12.12 10.55
CA ALA A 58 2.79 -12.62 9.69
C ALA A 58 2.85 -14.15 9.79
N PHE A 59 2.70 -14.83 8.66
CA PHE A 59 2.79 -16.28 8.54
C PHE A 59 3.38 -16.68 7.18
N ASP A 60 3.85 -17.91 7.08
CA ASP A 60 4.17 -18.56 5.81
C ASP A 60 3.17 -19.70 5.56
N LEU A 61 3.05 -20.10 4.31
CA LEU A 61 2.37 -21.36 4.01
C LEU A 61 3.27 -22.51 4.46
N PHE A 62 2.68 -23.55 5.06
CA PHE A 62 3.39 -24.73 5.52
C PHE A 62 4.21 -25.41 4.41
N GLY A 63 3.69 -25.40 3.18
CA GLY A 63 4.39 -25.90 1.99
C GLY A 63 5.64 -25.09 1.61
N SER A 64 5.69 -23.81 1.98
CA SER A 64 6.85 -22.93 1.76
C SER A 64 7.84 -23.03 2.91
N ILE A 65 7.38 -22.79 4.15
CA ILE A 65 8.20 -22.84 5.36
C ILE A 65 7.40 -23.51 6.49
N ALA A 66 7.71 -24.79 6.74
CA ALA A 66 6.99 -25.62 7.70
C ALA A 66 7.04 -25.09 9.15
N THR A 67 8.14 -24.45 9.54
CA THR A 67 8.33 -23.93 10.90
C THR A 67 7.38 -22.79 11.22
N THR A 68 7.20 -21.86 10.27
CA THR A 68 6.42 -20.63 10.46
C THR A 68 4.98 -20.74 9.96
N GLY A 69 4.65 -21.82 9.25
CA GLY A 69 3.28 -22.15 8.82
C GLY A 69 2.51 -23.08 9.75
N ARG A 70 2.93 -23.20 11.02
CA ARG A 70 2.23 -23.97 12.07
C ARG A 70 1.63 -23.03 13.10
N PHE A 71 0.51 -23.44 13.71
CA PHE A 71 -0.11 -22.72 14.81
C PHE A 71 -0.76 -23.66 15.80
N VAL A 72 -1.08 -23.13 16.97
CA VAL A 72 -1.99 -23.76 17.94
C VAL A 72 -3.13 -22.82 18.28
N LEU A 73 -4.29 -23.40 18.58
CA LEU A 73 -5.48 -22.71 19.04
C LEU A 73 -5.66 -22.97 20.53
N VAL A 74 -6.00 -21.91 21.26
CA VAL A 74 -6.19 -21.91 22.70
C VAL A 74 -7.57 -21.35 23.02
N ASP A 75 -8.31 -22.07 23.84
CA ASP A 75 -9.59 -21.62 24.43
C ASP A 75 -9.38 -21.41 25.93
N GLY A 76 -9.38 -20.16 26.37
CA GLY A 76 -8.98 -19.80 27.73
C GLY A 76 -7.51 -20.15 28.00
N TYR A 77 -7.28 -21.18 28.83
CA TYR A 77 -5.95 -21.67 29.17
C TYR A 77 -5.59 -23.00 28.49
N ASP A 78 -6.54 -23.61 27.78
CA ASP A 78 -6.38 -24.96 27.24
C ASP A 78 -6.09 -24.93 25.73
N VAL A 79 -5.08 -25.68 25.31
CA VAL A 79 -4.80 -25.91 23.88
C VAL A 79 -5.89 -26.80 23.31
N CYS A 80 -6.69 -26.26 22.41
CA CYS A 80 -7.85 -26.95 21.83
C CYS A 80 -7.60 -27.50 20.42
N GLY A 81 -6.48 -27.14 19.78
CA GLY A 81 -6.09 -27.70 18.49
C GLY A 81 -4.72 -27.23 18.02
N GLY A 82 -4.12 -27.98 17.10
CA GLY A 82 -2.92 -27.62 16.36
C GLY A 82 -3.17 -27.72 14.86
N GLY A 83 -2.53 -26.87 14.07
CA GLY A 83 -2.80 -26.79 12.64
C GLY A 83 -1.63 -26.30 11.82
N ILE A 84 -1.80 -26.43 10.50
CA ILE A 84 -0.91 -25.89 9.48
C ILE A 84 -1.67 -24.90 8.60
N ILE A 85 -0.97 -23.89 8.09
CA ILE A 85 -1.54 -22.91 7.18
C ILE A 85 -1.25 -23.36 5.75
N THR A 86 -2.29 -23.71 5.01
CA THR A 86 -2.16 -24.21 3.63
C THR A 86 -2.42 -23.11 2.61
N THR A 87 -3.26 -22.13 2.94
CA THR A 87 -3.62 -21.01 2.08
C THR A 87 -4.13 -19.84 2.93
N TYR A 88 -4.35 -18.70 2.30
CA TYR A 88 -5.05 -17.56 2.87
C TYR A 88 -5.96 -16.92 1.82
N THR A 89 -6.99 -16.21 2.27
CA THR A 89 -7.93 -15.53 1.39
C THR A 89 -7.85 -14.03 1.66
N PRO A 90 -7.39 -13.20 0.70
CA PRO A 90 -7.45 -11.75 0.86
C PRO A 90 -8.93 -11.31 0.84
N LEU A 91 -9.37 -10.73 1.95
CA LEU A 91 -10.79 -10.37 2.15
C LEU A 91 -11.12 -8.99 1.59
N THR A 92 -10.15 -8.07 1.60
CA THR A 92 -10.34 -6.68 1.19
C THR A 92 -9.59 -6.35 -0.10
N LYS A 93 -10.03 -5.28 -0.79
CA LYS A 93 -9.28 -4.71 -1.92
C LYS A 93 -7.82 -4.43 -1.55
N THR A 94 -7.60 -3.85 -0.36
CA THR A 94 -6.27 -3.50 0.14
C THR A 94 -5.40 -4.73 0.39
N ASP A 95 -5.96 -5.84 0.87
CA ASP A 95 -5.19 -7.08 1.05
C ASP A 95 -4.70 -7.63 -0.30
N LYS A 96 -5.57 -7.64 -1.32
CA LYS A 96 -5.18 -8.04 -2.68
C LYS A 96 -4.04 -7.17 -3.21
N LEU A 97 -4.16 -5.85 -3.05
CA LEU A 97 -3.12 -4.91 -3.48
C LEU A 97 -1.79 -5.12 -2.73
N ARG A 98 -1.83 -5.45 -1.43
CA ARG A 98 -0.64 -5.78 -0.65
C ARG A 98 0.05 -7.02 -1.19
N ASP A 99 -0.70 -8.04 -1.58
CA ASP A 99 -0.13 -9.27 -2.13
C ASP A 99 0.46 -9.05 -3.53
N GLU A 100 -0.18 -8.22 -4.35
CA GLU A 100 0.37 -7.77 -5.63
C GLU A 100 1.71 -7.05 -5.44
N VAL A 101 1.77 -6.05 -4.54
CA VAL A 101 2.99 -5.29 -4.22
C VAL A 101 4.09 -6.21 -3.68
N ARG A 102 3.77 -7.12 -2.76
CA ARG A 102 4.73 -8.10 -2.22
C ARG A 102 5.28 -9.01 -3.31
N THR A 103 4.41 -9.52 -4.17
CA THR A 103 4.81 -10.39 -5.28
C THR A 103 5.70 -9.64 -6.26
N ARG A 104 5.36 -8.40 -6.60
CA ARG A 104 6.17 -7.50 -7.42
C ARG A 104 7.55 -7.30 -6.79
N ASP A 105 7.60 -6.87 -5.53
CA ASP A 105 8.85 -6.53 -4.85
C ASP A 105 9.76 -7.75 -4.62
N PHE A 106 9.19 -8.92 -4.37
CA PHE A 106 9.93 -10.18 -4.24
C PHE A 106 10.60 -10.58 -5.57
N ASN A 107 9.88 -10.42 -6.68
CA ASN A 107 10.37 -10.77 -8.02
C ASN A 107 11.14 -9.62 -8.70
N TRP A 108 11.24 -8.45 -8.06
CA TRP A 108 11.91 -7.29 -8.64
C TRP A 108 13.41 -7.56 -8.82
N VAL A 109 13.87 -7.50 -10.07
CA VAL A 109 15.28 -7.68 -10.40
C VAL A 109 16.07 -6.47 -9.92
N LYS A 110 16.87 -6.65 -8.87
CA LYS A 110 17.64 -5.56 -8.26
C LYS A 110 18.88 -5.22 -9.10
N SER A 111 19.07 -3.92 -9.33
CA SER A 111 20.30 -3.39 -9.91
C SER A 111 21.45 -3.39 -8.88
N LYS A 112 22.69 -3.22 -9.36
CA LYS A 112 23.85 -2.93 -8.49
C LYS A 112 23.80 -1.53 -7.89
N ILE A 113 23.00 -0.64 -8.49
CA ILE A 113 22.82 0.73 -8.02
C ILE A 113 21.72 0.75 -6.96
N ILE A 114 22.06 1.14 -5.74
CA ILE A 114 21.09 1.23 -4.64
C ILE A 114 20.41 2.62 -4.59
N PRO A 115 19.21 2.74 -4.00
CA PRO A 115 18.49 4.03 -3.92
C PRO A 115 19.32 5.16 -3.29
N GLU A 116 20.17 4.84 -2.32
CA GLU A 116 21.04 5.79 -1.63
C GLU A 116 22.12 6.38 -2.56
N GLU A 117 22.67 5.58 -3.48
CA GLU A 117 23.65 6.05 -4.47
C GLU A 117 22.99 6.98 -5.49
N ARG A 118 21.75 6.66 -5.90
CA ARG A 118 20.95 7.58 -6.74
C ARG A 118 20.69 8.88 -5.99
N ALA A 119 20.33 8.79 -4.72
CA ALA A 119 20.03 9.97 -3.92
C ALA A 119 21.26 10.87 -3.73
N TYR A 120 22.42 10.27 -3.46
CA TYR A 120 23.70 10.97 -3.38
C TYR A 120 24.04 11.66 -4.72
N ARG A 121 23.91 10.94 -5.84
CA ARG A 121 24.23 11.48 -7.17
C ARG A 121 23.28 12.59 -7.60
N ASN A 122 22.00 12.49 -7.27
CA ASN A 122 21.00 13.48 -7.66
C ASN A 122 20.93 14.67 -6.69
N GLY A 123 21.53 14.57 -5.48
CA GLY A 123 21.40 15.58 -4.43
C GLY A 123 20.00 15.62 -3.80
N HIS A 124 19.19 14.58 -3.98
CA HIS A 124 17.86 14.47 -3.38
C HIS A 124 17.42 13.02 -3.29
N ARG A 125 16.51 12.70 -2.36
CA ARG A 125 15.85 11.40 -2.31
C ARG A 125 14.69 11.35 -3.31
N ALA A 126 14.40 10.16 -3.82
CA ALA A 126 13.16 9.94 -4.56
C ALA A 126 11.96 10.13 -3.62
N ALA A 127 10.91 10.79 -4.11
CA ALA A 127 9.69 11.03 -3.36
C ALA A 127 8.52 11.23 -4.33
N LEU A 128 7.34 10.78 -3.93
CA LEU A 128 6.10 11.09 -4.63
C LEU A 128 5.42 12.27 -3.96
N ILE A 129 5.35 13.40 -4.63
CA ILE A 129 4.61 14.58 -4.21
C ILE A 129 3.20 14.47 -4.78
N LEU A 130 2.21 14.38 -3.89
CA LEU A 130 0.81 14.28 -4.27
C LEU A 130 0.08 15.57 -3.91
N ILE A 131 -0.26 16.36 -4.94
CA ILE A 131 -1.02 17.60 -4.79
C ILE A 131 -2.51 17.28 -4.93
N THR A 132 -3.25 17.38 -3.83
CA THR A 132 -4.67 17.03 -3.72
C THR A 132 -5.53 18.26 -3.49
N GLY A 133 -6.82 18.19 -3.83
CA GLY A 133 -7.76 19.30 -3.62
C GLY A 133 -8.91 19.28 -4.62
N ASP A 134 -9.87 20.19 -4.45
CA ASP A 134 -11.05 20.25 -5.30
C ASP A 134 -10.73 20.73 -6.74
N PRO A 135 -11.55 20.39 -7.74
CA PRO A 135 -11.39 20.93 -9.10
C PRO A 135 -11.34 22.46 -9.10
N GLY A 136 -10.46 23.06 -9.91
CA GLY A 136 -10.36 24.52 -10.05
C GLY A 136 -9.50 25.25 -9.00
N THR A 137 -8.92 24.54 -8.03
CA THR A 137 -8.08 25.14 -6.96
C THR A 137 -6.63 25.48 -7.36
N GLY A 138 -6.26 25.38 -8.64
CA GLY A 138 -4.91 25.75 -9.11
C GLY A 138 -3.84 24.64 -9.04
N LYS A 139 -4.20 23.40 -8.69
CA LYS A 139 -3.26 22.26 -8.57
C LYS A 139 -2.38 22.01 -9.79
N GLY A 140 -2.97 22.08 -10.99
CA GLY A 140 -2.27 21.80 -12.25
C GLY A 140 -1.15 22.82 -12.52
N PRO A 141 -1.48 24.13 -12.60
CA PRO A 141 -0.48 25.19 -12.70
C PRO A 141 0.60 25.14 -11.62
N LEU A 142 0.21 24.85 -10.36
CA LEU A 142 1.15 24.67 -9.26
C LEU A 142 2.12 23.50 -9.51
N ALA A 143 1.61 22.34 -9.92
CA ALA A 143 2.44 21.16 -10.19
C ALA A 143 3.43 21.38 -11.34
N ILE A 144 3.00 22.04 -12.42
CA ILE A 144 3.86 22.41 -13.56
C ILE A 144 4.96 23.38 -13.10
N THR A 145 4.60 24.39 -12.32
CA THR A 145 5.56 25.40 -11.81
C THR A 145 6.55 24.78 -10.83
N LEU A 146 6.08 23.87 -9.97
CA LEU A 146 6.92 23.12 -9.04
C LEU A 146 7.91 22.22 -9.77
N GLU A 147 7.46 21.46 -10.77
CA GLU A 147 8.34 20.63 -11.59
C GLU A 147 9.42 21.47 -12.26
N HIS A 148 9.02 22.57 -12.93
CA HIS A 148 9.93 23.48 -13.60
C HIS A 148 10.96 24.07 -12.63
N SER A 149 10.52 24.53 -11.45
CA SER A 149 11.42 25.10 -10.45
C SER A 149 12.40 24.06 -9.89
N LEU A 150 11.96 22.84 -9.60
CA LEU A 150 12.85 21.76 -9.17
C LEU A 150 13.89 21.42 -10.24
N PHE A 151 13.47 21.38 -11.50
CA PHE A 151 14.35 21.12 -12.64
C PHE A 151 15.43 22.21 -12.79
N GLN A 152 15.05 23.48 -12.68
CA GLN A 152 15.98 24.62 -12.71
C GLN A 152 17.01 24.56 -11.56
N ASN A 153 16.65 23.92 -10.44
CA ASN A 153 17.54 23.69 -9.29
C ASN A 153 18.35 22.39 -9.38
N ASN A 154 18.45 21.77 -10.57
CA ASN A 154 19.17 20.51 -10.83
C ASN A 154 18.64 19.28 -10.09
N PHE A 155 17.37 19.29 -9.68
CA PHE A 155 16.71 18.09 -9.16
C PHE A 155 16.07 17.30 -10.30
N GLN A 156 16.10 15.97 -10.22
CA GLN A 156 15.43 15.10 -11.19
C GLN A 156 13.94 15.04 -10.84
N SER A 157 13.15 15.95 -11.40
CA SER A 157 11.69 16.02 -11.24
C SER A 157 10.94 15.47 -12.45
N TYR A 158 9.71 14.98 -12.25
CA TYR A 158 8.81 14.61 -13.34
C TYR A 158 7.33 14.77 -12.95
N LEU A 159 6.54 15.46 -13.76
CA LEU A 159 5.09 15.60 -13.60
C LEU A 159 4.37 14.40 -14.23
N LEU A 160 3.93 13.48 -13.37
CA LEU A 160 3.13 12.32 -13.74
C LEU A 160 1.64 12.63 -13.60
N ASP A 161 1.05 13.20 -14.65
CA ASP A 161 -0.39 13.46 -14.70
C ASP A 161 -1.19 12.19 -15.04
N ARG A 162 -2.25 11.91 -14.27
CA ARG A 162 -3.15 10.76 -14.50
C ARG A 162 -3.72 10.75 -15.93
N ARG A 163 -4.00 11.91 -16.52
CA ARG A 163 -4.51 11.99 -17.90
C ARG A 163 -3.48 11.45 -18.89
N ASN A 164 -2.21 11.76 -18.70
CA ASN A 164 -1.13 11.26 -19.57
C ASN A 164 -0.99 9.74 -19.45
N VAL A 165 -1.06 9.21 -18.23
CA VAL A 165 -1.05 7.76 -17.99
C VAL A 165 -2.25 7.08 -18.66
N ASN A 166 -3.45 7.67 -18.52
CA ASN A 166 -4.68 7.11 -19.10
C ASN A 166 -4.72 7.15 -20.63
N LEU A 167 -4.07 8.14 -21.26
CA LEU A 167 -3.95 8.20 -22.73
C LEU A 167 -2.99 7.14 -23.31
N GLY A 168 -2.07 6.61 -22.48
CA GLY A 168 -1.09 5.60 -22.89
C GLY A 168 -1.33 4.27 -22.20
N VAL A 169 -0.69 4.10 -21.03
CA VAL A 169 -0.75 2.87 -20.22
C VAL A 169 -2.18 2.48 -19.85
N GLY A 170 -3.10 3.44 -19.74
CA GLY A 170 -4.52 3.23 -19.42
C GLY A 170 -5.48 3.24 -20.61
N ALA A 171 -5.01 3.23 -21.86
CA ALA A 171 -5.86 3.46 -23.04
C ALA A 171 -6.96 2.40 -23.26
N ASP A 172 -6.79 1.20 -22.72
CA ASP A 172 -7.75 0.10 -22.71
C ASP A 172 -8.89 0.27 -21.68
N LEU A 173 -8.77 1.21 -20.73
CA LEU A 173 -9.76 1.42 -19.67
C LEU A 173 -11.00 2.21 -20.11
N ASN A 174 -11.12 2.53 -21.41
CA ASN A 174 -12.22 3.31 -21.97
C ASN A 174 -13.56 2.55 -22.09
N ASP A 175 -13.67 1.36 -21.51
CA ASP A 175 -14.92 0.59 -21.47
C ASP A 175 -15.81 1.05 -20.28
N PRO A 176 -17.00 1.63 -20.54
CA PRO A 176 -17.90 2.19 -19.53
C PRO A 176 -18.50 1.19 -18.53
N GLN A 177 -18.20 -0.11 -18.65
CA GLN A 177 -18.66 -1.16 -17.71
C GLN A 177 -17.69 -1.42 -16.53
N SER A 178 -16.48 -0.83 -16.51
CA SER A 178 -15.41 -1.27 -15.60
C SER A 178 -15.14 -0.35 -14.39
N ASN A 179 -14.55 -0.93 -13.34
CA ASN A 179 -13.92 -0.27 -12.18
C ASN A 179 -12.69 0.60 -12.60
N SER A 180 -12.86 1.45 -13.62
CA SER A 180 -11.80 2.12 -14.37
C SER A 180 -10.96 3.06 -13.50
N GLU A 181 -11.55 3.63 -12.44
CA GLU A 181 -10.86 4.59 -11.58
C GLU A 181 -9.84 3.93 -10.66
N SER A 182 -10.22 2.82 -10.02
CA SER A 182 -9.31 2.06 -9.16
C SER A 182 -8.13 1.49 -9.95
N GLU A 183 -8.38 0.98 -11.16
CA GLU A 183 -7.32 0.45 -12.01
C GLU A 183 -6.44 1.58 -12.58
N SER A 184 -7.01 2.75 -12.89
CA SER A 184 -6.23 3.94 -13.24
C SER A 184 -5.28 4.34 -12.12
N ALA A 185 -5.76 4.37 -10.86
CA ALA A 185 -4.95 4.71 -9.70
C ALA A 185 -3.84 3.67 -9.46
N ARG A 186 -4.16 2.38 -9.59
CA ARG A 186 -3.17 1.29 -9.49
C ARG A 186 -2.06 1.44 -10.54
N ARG A 187 -2.43 1.65 -11.81
CA ARG A 187 -1.46 1.86 -12.90
C ARG A 187 -0.62 3.11 -12.70
N LEU A 188 -1.22 4.21 -12.26
CA LEU A 188 -0.49 5.42 -11.90
C LEU A 188 0.55 5.14 -10.81
N GLY A 189 0.18 4.39 -9.76
CA GLY A 189 1.09 4.02 -8.68
C GLY A 189 2.24 3.12 -9.13
N GLU A 190 1.98 2.15 -10.02
CA GLU A 190 3.04 1.29 -10.58
C GLU A 190 4.00 2.06 -11.50
N VAL A 191 3.47 2.99 -12.32
CA VAL A 191 4.32 3.87 -13.14
C VAL A 191 5.12 4.80 -12.24
N ALA A 192 4.52 5.39 -11.20
CA ALA A 192 5.21 6.22 -10.23
C ALA A 192 6.34 5.44 -9.54
N LYS A 193 6.11 4.18 -9.16
CA LYS A 193 7.13 3.30 -8.56
C LYS A 193 8.38 3.18 -9.42
N LEU A 194 8.24 3.09 -10.75
CA LEU A 194 9.39 3.04 -11.67
C LEU A 194 10.21 4.33 -11.65
N PHE A 195 9.57 5.49 -11.65
CA PHE A 195 10.27 6.77 -11.54
C PHE A 195 10.95 6.96 -10.18
N LEU A 196 10.30 6.52 -9.11
CA LEU A 196 10.87 6.56 -7.77
C LEU A 196 12.10 5.65 -7.66
N ASP A 197 12.03 4.43 -8.21
CA ASP A 197 13.19 3.52 -8.28
C ASP A 197 14.33 4.06 -9.14
N ALA A 198 14.00 4.82 -10.19
CA ALA A 198 14.98 5.55 -10.99
C ALA A 198 15.62 6.75 -10.26
N GLY A 199 15.05 7.20 -9.12
CA GLY A 199 15.60 8.26 -8.28
C GLY A 199 14.94 9.63 -8.46
N HIS A 200 13.76 9.71 -9.09
CA HIS A 200 13.08 10.99 -9.38
C HIS A 200 12.21 11.49 -8.22
N VAL A 201 12.04 12.81 -8.14
CA VAL A 201 10.92 13.46 -7.44
C VAL A 201 9.73 13.48 -8.38
N VAL A 202 8.77 12.60 -8.15
CA VAL A 202 7.57 12.48 -8.97
C VAL A 202 6.52 13.41 -8.42
N ILE A 203 5.93 14.25 -9.27
CA ILE A 203 4.82 15.12 -8.91
C ILE A 203 3.58 14.58 -9.58
N SER A 204 2.52 14.35 -8.83
CA SER A 204 1.21 13.99 -9.37
C SER A 204 0.16 14.91 -8.79
N THR A 205 -0.81 15.29 -9.62
CA THR A 205 -2.01 15.97 -9.15
C THR A 205 -3.16 14.98 -9.06
N SER A 206 -4.06 15.22 -8.13
CA SER A 206 -5.32 14.51 -8.10
C SER A 206 -6.44 15.37 -7.56
N ASN A 207 -7.63 15.16 -8.09
CA ASN A 207 -8.84 15.65 -7.43
C ASN A 207 -9.02 14.83 -6.17
N ALA A 208 -9.34 15.48 -5.05
CA ALA A 208 -9.45 14.88 -3.71
C ALA A 208 -9.79 13.38 -3.78
N PHE A 209 -8.75 12.55 -3.69
CA PHE A 209 -8.92 11.12 -3.79
C PHE A 209 -9.88 10.68 -2.68
N HIS A 210 -10.74 9.70 -2.97
CA HIS A 210 -11.27 8.89 -1.89
C HIS A 210 -10.06 8.41 -1.06
N ARG A 211 -10.09 8.54 0.27
CA ARG A 211 -8.94 8.20 1.16
C ARG A 211 -8.30 6.85 0.81
N ASP A 212 -9.09 5.92 0.31
CA ASP A 212 -8.69 4.59 -0.12
C ASP A 212 -7.64 4.62 -1.26
N ASP A 213 -7.80 5.49 -2.27
CA ASP A 213 -6.84 5.57 -3.39
C ASP A 213 -5.49 6.16 -2.95
N GLN A 214 -5.51 7.08 -1.97
CA GLN A 214 -4.26 7.61 -1.40
C GLN A 214 -3.51 6.54 -0.63
N ALA A 215 -4.24 5.72 0.14
CA ALA A 215 -3.66 4.59 0.85
C ALA A 215 -3.06 3.57 -0.14
N ASP A 216 -3.75 3.32 -1.25
CA ASP A 216 -3.27 2.45 -2.32
C ASP A 216 -1.99 3.00 -2.97
N LEU A 217 -1.92 4.29 -3.28
CA LEU A 217 -0.71 4.94 -3.81
C LEU A 217 0.46 4.89 -2.81
N LYS A 218 0.19 5.13 -1.52
CA LYS A 218 1.21 5.00 -0.44
C LYS A 218 1.74 3.57 -0.36
N LEU A 219 0.87 2.58 -0.50
CA LEU A 219 1.26 1.17 -0.52
C LEU A 219 2.09 0.83 -1.77
N LEU A 220 1.68 1.30 -2.95
CA LEU A 220 2.37 1.05 -4.22
C LEU A 220 3.76 1.70 -4.29
N ALA A 221 3.89 2.90 -3.73
CA ALA A 221 5.13 3.69 -3.71
C ALA A 221 6.16 3.20 -2.68
N ASN A 222 5.77 2.38 -1.70
CA ASN A 222 6.67 1.82 -0.69
C ASN A 222 7.94 1.21 -1.33
N PRO A 223 9.17 1.46 -0.82
CA PRO A 223 9.52 2.16 0.42
C PRO A 223 9.77 3.67 0.29
N TYR A 224 9.38 4.28 -0.83
CA TYR A 224 9.64 5.70 -1.06
C TYR A 224 8.63 6.58 -0.31
N PRO A 225 9.06 7.75 0.21
CA PRO A 225 8.17 8.68 0.88
C PRO A 225 7.13 9.24 -0.09
N VAL A 226 5.89 9.32 0.38
CA VAL A 226 4.80 10.02 -0.29
C VAL A 226 4.47 11.25 0.54
N VAL A 227 4.59 12.43 -0.07
CA VAL A 227 4.33 13.72 0.57
C VAL A 227 3.00 14.25 0.06
N GLU A 228 2.03 14.39 0.97
CA GLU A 228 0.70 14.86 0.62
C GLU A 228 0.55 16.38 0.84
N ILE A 229 0.24 17.10 -0.23
CA ILE A 229 0.04 18.54 -0.23
C ILE A 229 -1.41 18.83 -0.58
N GLN A 230 -2.21 19.24 0.40
CA GLN A 230 -3.63 19.51 0.19
C GLN A 230 -3.87 21.00 -0.05
N VAL A 231 -4.46 21.32 -1.20
CA VAL A 231 -4.95 22.65 -1.55
C VAL A 231 -6.44 22.72 -1.24
N SER A 232 -6.81 23.33 -0.11
CA SER A 232 -8.21 23.43 0.33
C SER A 232 -8.42 24.55 1.35
N SER A 233 -9.62 25.13 1.36
CA SER A 233 -10.09 26.02 2.42
C SER A 233 -10.58 25.25 3.66
N LYS A 234 -10.93 23.97 3.49
CA LYS A 234 -11.35 23.04 4.55
C LYS A 234 -10.57 21.74 4.39
N PRO A 235 -9.40 21.63 5.02
CA PRO A 235 -8.58 20.42 4.91
C PRO A 235 -9.33 19.22 5.47
N THR A 236 -9.10 18.06 4.87
CA THR A 236 -9.69 16.80 5.28
C THR A 236 -8.59 15.75 5.43
N GLY A 237 -8.62 15.01 6.54
CA GLY A 237 -7.56 14.05 6.87
C GLY A 237 -6.35 14.72 7.52
N GLU A 238 -5.18 14.12 7.36
CA GLU A 238 -3.91 14.57 7.94
C GLU A 238 -2.85 14.68 6.83
N PRO A 239 -2.97 15.68 5.92
CA PRO A 239 -1.95 15.93 4.90
C PRO A 239 -0.64 16.42 5.52
N ASP A 240 0.48 16.22 4.82
CA ASP A 240 1.79 16.68 5.26
C ASP A 240 1.93 18.20 5.22
N LEU A 241 1.33 18.84 4.20
CA LEU A 241 1.32 20.29 4.02
C LEU A 241 -0.07 20.75 3.54
N ILE A 242 -0.56 21.85 4.10
CA ILE A 242 -1.82 22.46 3.69
C ILE A 242 -1.51 23.82 3.05
N LEU A 243 -2.09 24.05 1.88
CA LEU A 243 -2.06 25.33 1.19
C LEU A 243 -3.49 25.85 1.06
N SER A 244 -3.68 27.15 1.32
CA SER A 244 -4.96 27.79 1.03
C SER A 244 -5.16 27.93 -0.49
N VAL A 245 -6.40 28.14 -0.92
CA VAL A 245 -6.69 28.32 -2.35
C VAL A 245 -6.06 29.63 -2.86
N GLU A 246 -5.99 30.65 -2.01
CA GLU A 246 -5.33 31.93 -2.30
C GLU A 246 -3.82 31.75 -2.43
N GLU A 247 -3.18 31.01 -1.51
CA GLU A 247 -1.75 30.68 -1.60
C GLU A 247 -1.44 29.91 -2.88
N ALA A 248 -2.29 28.96 -3.28
CA ALA A 248 -2.10 28.18 -4.51
C ALA A 248 -2.29 28.97 -5.81
N GLN A 249 -2.90 30.17 -5.75
CA GLN A 249 -2.98 31.06 -6.91
C GLN A 249 -1.65 31.75 -7.20
N ASP A 250 -0.86 32.08 -6.17
CA ASP A 250 0.54 32.46 -6.36
C ASP A 250 1.41 31.20 -6.48
N VAL A 251 1.43 30.65 -7.68
CA VAL A 251 2.16 29.41 -7.97
C VAL A 251 3.66 29.48 -7.67
N ASN A 252 4.26 30.67 -7.67
CA ASN A 252 5.69 30.83 -7.38
C ASN A 252 5.91 30.75 -5.87
N GLU A 253 5.15 31.52 -5.09
CA GLU A 253 5.24 31.50 -3.62
C GLU A 253 4.89 30.12 -3.07
N ALA A 254 3.80 29.52 -3.55
CA ALA A 254 3.42 28.16 -3.19
C ALA A 254 4.52 27.14 -3.54
N SER A 255 5.15 27.24 -4.72
CA SER A 255 6.27 26.37 -5.11
C SER A 255 7.46 26.50 -4.16
N TYR A 256 7.82 27.72 -3.75
CA TYR A 256 8.90 27.94 -2.77
C TYR A 256 8.56 27.32 -1.41
N LYS A 257 7.34 27.53 -0.91
CA LYS A 257 6.85 26.95 0.35
C LYS A 257 6.91 25.43 0.34
N ILE A 258 6.54 24.79 -0.77
CA ILE A 258 6.65 23.34 -0.96
C ILE A 258 8.12 22.90 -0.95
N GLN A 259 9.00 23.60 -1.66
CA GLN A 259 10.42 23.25 -1.71
C GLN A 259 11.10 23.35 -0.33
N ASP A 260 10.78 24.38 0.45
CA ASP A 260 11.32 24.53 1.80
C ASP A 260 10.82 23.42 2.72
N PHE A 261 9.55 23.06 2.63
CA PHE A 261 9.01 21.89 3.35
C PHE A 261 9.72 20.58 2.96
N LEU A 262 10.02 20.37 1.68
CA LEU A 262 10.75 19.18 1.21
C LEU A 262 12.22 19.17 1.68
N LYS A 263 12.86 20.33 1.88
CA LYS A 263 14.18 20.44 2.50
C LYS A 263 14.12 20.07 3.98
N GLU A 264 13.12 20.54 4.72
CA GLU A 264 12.91 20.18 6.13
C GLU A 264 12.73 18.67 6.32
N LYS A 265 12.01 18.02 5.39
CA LYS A 265 11.84 16.55 5.35
C LYS A 265 13.08 15.79 4.85
N LYS A 266 14.18 16.49 4.55
CA LYS A 266 15.44 15.94 4.00
C LYS A 266 15.23 15.15 2.69
N ILE A 267 14.24 15.55 1.91
CA ILE A 267 14.03 15.01 0.56
C ILE A 267 14.94 15.77 -0.41
N LEU A 268 14.89 17.10 -0.38
CA LEU A 268 15.79 17.97 -1.13
C LEU A 268 16.99 18.33 -0.27
N MET A 269 18.16 17.76 -0.56
CA MET A 269 19.38 18.04 0.19
C MET A 269 20.31 19.00 -0.58
N GLY A 270 20.26 19.00 -1.92
CA GLY A 270 21.21 19.73 -2.75
C GLY A 270 22.57 19.03 -2.81
N HIS A 271 23.37 19.37 -3.82
CA HIS A 271 24.65 18.70 -4.10
C HIS A 271 25.75 19.02 -3.06
N ASN A 272 25.52 20.01 -2.18
CA ASN A 272 26.49 20.46 -1.19
C ASN A 272 26.32 19.84 0.20
N TYR A 273 25.25 19.07 0.43
CA TYR A 273 25.08 18.34 1.68
C TYR A 273 25.74 16.96 1.52
N SER A 274 26.95 16.82 2.06
CA SER A 274 27.54 15.50 2.28
C SER A 274 26.61 14.71 3.21
N ILE A 275 26.16 13.54 2.74
CA ILE A 275 25.36 12.59 3.51
C ILE A 275 26.23 11.95 4.60
#